data_AF-A0A0D0CS94-F1
#
_entry.id   AF-A0A0D0CS94-F1
#
_cell.length_a   1.000
_cell.length_b   1.000
_cell.length_c   1.000
_cell.angle_alpha   90.00
_cell.angle_beta   90.00
_cell.angle_gamma   90.00
#
_symmetry.space_group_name_H-M   'P 1'
#
loop_
_entity.id
_entity.type
_entity.pdbx_description
1 polymer ?
#
loop_
_entity_poly.entity_id
_entity_poly.type
_entity_poly.pdbx_seq_one_letter_code
_entity_poly.pdbx_strand_id
1 'polypeptide(L)'
;IAALHDEVKSTRVLNQYPKLSHAPQIHLLDEWKVKKPKFFLRKLQVQPLVFDAITTKISTHHIFYNNSNNPQLPVHIQLAIFLNAAGHYGNAATSQDMAEWAGVSVGTV
;
A
#
# COMPACT_ATOMS: atom_id res chain seq x y z
N ILE A 1 38.73 5.12 -16.62
CA ILE A 1 37.44 5.80 -16.88
C ILE A 1 36.37 4.82 -17.38
N ALA A 2 36.65 3.97 -18.38
CA ALA A 2 35.68 2.95 -18.85
C ALA A 2 35.21 1.96 -17.75
N ALA A 3 36.12 1.44 -16.93
CA ALA A 3 35.77 0.49 -15.86
C ALA A 3 34.82 1.07 -14.80
N LEU A 4 34.97 2.36 -14.44
CA LEU A 4 34.07 3.04 -13.50
C LEU A 4 32.67 3.26 -14.10
N HIS A 5 32.58 3.50 -15.40
CA HIS A 5 31.31 3.67 -16.09
C HIS A 5 30.53 2.36 -16.19
N ASP A 6 31.21 1.24 -16.39
CA ASP A 6 30.59 -0.09 -16.40
C ASP A 6 30.17 -0.54 -14.99
N GLU A 7 30.91 -0.15 -13.95
CA GLU A 7 30.54 -0.37 -12.54
C GLU A 7 29.30 0.47 -12.15
N VAL A 8 29.23 1.73 -12.57
CA VAL A 8 28.05 2.59 -12.38
C VAL A 8 26.83 2.08 -13.14
N LYS A 9 27.00 1.47 -14.32
CA LYS A 9 25.92 0.81 -15.06
C LYS A 9 25.51 -0.55 -14.48
N SER A 10 26.45 -1.26 -13.87
CA SER A 10 26.26 -2.54 -13.19
C SER A 10 25.56 -2.37 -11.83
N THR A 11 25.86 -1.27 -11.14
CA THR A 11 25.21 -0.95 -9.87
C THR A 11 23.73 -0.66 -10.09
N ARG A 12 22.91 -1.31 -9.27
CA ARG A 12 21.44 -1.31 -9.28
C ARG A 12 20.79 0.06 -8.98
N VAL A 13 21.60 1.12 -8.98
CA VAL A 13 21.23 2.48 -8.57
C VAL A 13 20.57 3.23 -9.72
N LEU A 14 20.99 2.97 -10.97
CA LEU A 14 20.51 3.70 -12.15
C LEU A 14 19.55 2.91 -13.05
N ASN A 15 19.49 1.59 -12.91
CA ASN A 15 18.60 0.76 -13.72
C ASN A 15 17.28 0.56 -12.99
N GLN A 16 16.19 1.10 -13.54
CA GLN A 16 14.85 0.70 -13.15
C GLN A 16 14.71 -0.81 -13.40
N TYR A 17 14.54 -1.58 -12.33
CA TYR A 17 14.12 -2.96 -12.48
C TYR A 17 12.75 -2.96 -13.19
N PRO A 18 12.53 -3.83 -14.20
CA PRO A 18 11.18 -4.05 -14.68
C PRO A 18 10.35 -4.48 -13.48
N LYS A 19 9.39 -3.63 -13.09
CA LYS A 19 8.51 -3.92 -11.97
C LYS A 19 7.78 -5.21 -12.31
N LEU A 20 7.96 -6.21 -11.45
CA LEU A 20 7.25 -7.47 -11.59
C LEU A 20 5.75 -7.16 -11.52
N SER A 21 4.99 -7.58 -12.52
CA SER A 21 3.53 -7.51 -12.50
C SER A 21 3.04 -8.32 -11.31
N HIS A 22 2.78 -7.62 -10.21
CA HIS A 22 2.17 -8.20 -9.03
C HIS A 22 0.68 -7.95 -9.10
N ALA A 23 -0.11 -9.04 -8.98
CA ALA A 23 -1.54 -8.89 -8.78
C ALA A 23 -1.79 -8.02 -7.53
N PRO A 24 -2.79 -7.12 -7.58
CA PRO A 24 -3.08 -6.24 -6.46
C PRO A 24 -3.43 -7.08 -5.24
N GLN A 25 -2.84 -6.78 -4.09
CA GLN A 25 -2.93 -7.66 -2.91
C GLN A 25 -4.05 -7.24 -1.96
N ILE A 26 -4.71 -6.10 -2.21
CA ILE A 26 -5.70 -5.53 -1.29
C ILE A 26 -6.93 -6.41 -1.10
N HIS A 27 -7.31 -7.19 -2.13
CA HIS A 27 -8.42 -8.14 -2.05
C HIS A 27 -8.14 -9.30 -1.09
N LEU A 28 -6.87 -9.53 -0.73
CA LEU A 28 -6.47 -10.60 0.19
C LEU A 28 -6.55 -10.18 1.66
N LEU A 29 -6.90 -8.93 1.98
CA LEU A 29 -6.93 -8.43 3.35
C LEU A 29 -7.84 -9.28 4.25
N ASP A 30 -9.06 -9.60 3.80
CA ASP A 30 -10.00 -10.40 4.59
C ASP A 30 -9.50 -11.84 4.79
N GLU A 31 -8.88 -12.41 3.76
CA GLU A 31 -8.23 -13.72 3.88
C GLU A 31 -7.08 -13.68 4.89
N TRP A 32 -6.26 -12.62 4.89
CA TRP A 32 -5.13 -12.49 5.79
C TRP A 32 -5.57 -12.32 7.24
N LYS A 33 -6.67 -11.60 7.51
CA LYS A 33 -7.22 -11.47 8.87
C LYS A 33 -7.49 -12.84 9.50
N VAL A 34 -8.07 -13.75 8.71
CA VAL A 34 -8.50 -15.08 9.18
C VAL A 34 -7.37 -16.11 9.11
N LYS A 35 -6.73 -16.25 7.95
CA LYS A 35 -5.79 -17.36 7.68
C LYS A 35 -4.34 -17.01 7.97
N LYS A 36 -3.96 -15.71 7.94
CA LYS A 36 -2.56 -15.27 8.04
C LYS A 36 -2.41 -13.97 8.87
N PRO A 37 -2.87 -13.93 10.13
CA PRO A 37 -2.88 -12.70 10.93
C PRO A 37 -1.49 -12.12 11.17
N LYS A 38 -0.44 -12.96 11.22
CA LYS A 38 0.96 -12.50 11.30
C LYS A 38 1.38 -11.73 10.04
N PHE A 39 0.92 -12.16 8.87
CA PHE A 39 1.21 -11.48 7.61
C PHE A 39 0.45 -10.16 7.52
N PHE A 40 -0.82 -10.14 7.94
CA PHE A 40 -1.61 -8.92 8.09
C PHE A 40 -0.90 -7.89 8.98
N LEU A 41 -0.44 -8.32 10.16
CA LEU A 41 0.30 -7.48 11.09
C LEU A 41 1.60 -6.95 10.48
N ARG A 42 2.36 -7.80 9.77
CA ARG A 42 3.60 -7.35 9.10
C ARG A 42 3.34 -6.29 8.03
N LYS A 43 2.20 -6.37 7.35
CA LYS A 43 1.83 -5.46 6.26
C LYS A 43 1.24 -4.14 6.76
N LEU A 44 0.27 -4.20 7.68
CA LEU A 44 -0.45 -3.01 8.14
C LEU A 44 0.04 -2.48 9.50
N GLN A 45 0.99 -3.18 10.14
CA GLN A 45 1.51 -2.88 11.49
C GLN A 45 0.44 -2.81 12.59
N VAL A 46 -0.75 -3.34 12.32
CA VAL A 46 -1.92 -3.34 13.23
C VAL A 46 -2.53 -4.73 13.29
N GLN A 47 -3.03 -5.14 14.46
CA GLN A 47 -3.74 -6.41 14.61
C GLN A 47 -5.11 -6.37 13.91
N PRO A 48 -5.59 -7.49 13.31
CA PRO A 48 -6.90 -7.54 12.64
C PRO A 48 -8.06 -6.97 13.47
N LEU A 49 -8.17 -7.33 14.74
CA LEU A 49 -9.24 -6.86 15.63
C LEU A 49 -9.19 -5.35 15.85
N VAL A 50 -7.98 -4.79 15.99
CA VAL A 50 -7.78 -3.34 16.16
C VAL A 50 -8.13 -2.62 14.86
N PHE A 51 -7.72 -3.17 13.71
CA PHE A 51 -8.06 -2.63 12.41
C PHE A 51 -9.59 -2.56 12.19
N ASP A 52 -10.31 -3.63 12.53
CA ASP A 52 -11.77 -3.67 12.43
C ASP A 52 -12.42 -2.66 13.40
N ALA A 53 -11.94 -2.58 14.64
CA ALA A 53 -12.44 -1.61 15.61
C ALA A 53 -12.23 -0.15 15.18
N ILE A 54 -11.06 0.17 14.62
CA ILE A 54 -10.78 1.50 14.04
C ILE A 54 -11.74 1.75 12.88
N THR A 55 -11.82 0.80 11.94
CA THR A 55 -12.70 0.88 10.77
C THR A 55 -14.13 1.18 11.19
N THR A 56 -14.69 0.44 12.15
CA THR A 56 -16.06 0.68 12.64
C THR A 56 -16.23 2.09 13.19
N LYS A 57 -15.24 2.61 13.93
CA LYS A 57 -15.30 3.96 14.51
C LYS A 57 -15.24 5.06 13.47
N ILE A 58 -14.44 4.88 12.41
CA ILE A 58 -14.22 5.91 11.39
C ILE A 58 -15.17 5.80 10.20
N SER A 59 -15.84 4.66 10.05
CA SER A 59 -16.67 4.39 8.86
C SER A 59 -17.76 5.42 8.65
N THR A 60 -18.34 6.01 9.70
CA THR A 60 -19.42 7.00 9.58
C THR A 60 -18.92 8.45 9.54
N HIS A 61 -17.61 8.68 9.59
CA HIS A 61 -17.06 10.02 9.74
C HIS A 61 -16.88 10.69 8.36
N HIS A 62 -17.50 11.86 8.17
CA HIS A 62 -17.57 12.57 6.89
C HIS A 62 -16.18 12.85 6.25
N ILE A 63 -15.12 12.96 7.04
CA ILE A 63 -13.75 13.18 6.52
C ILE A 63 -13.25 12.05 5.59
N PHE A 64 -13.77 10.83 5.74
CA PHE A 64 -13.43 9.69 4.88
C PHE A 64 -14.38 9.54 3.68
N TYR A 65 -15.29 10.49 3.50
CA TYR A 65 -16.21 10.57 2.38
C TYR A 65 -15.87 11.79 1.52
N ASN A 66 -15.68 11.57 0.23
CA ASN A 66 -15.68 12.64 -0.74
C ASN A 66 -17.14 12.99 -1.05
N ASN A 67 -17.46 14.28 -1.10
CA ASN A 67 -18.78 14.76 -1.50
C ASN A 67 -18.85 14.96 -3.03
N SER A 68 -18.28 14.01 -3.79
CA SER A 68 -18.17 14.10 -5.24
C SER A 68 -19.06 13.05 -5.92
N ASN A 69 -19.34 13.26 -7.21
CA ASN A 69 -20.08 12.27 -8.02
C ASN A 69 -19.21 11.07 -8.44
N ASN A 70 -17.94 11.01 -8.02
CA ASN A 70 -17.04 9.92 -8.36
C ASN A 70 -17.07 8.83 -7.29
N PRO A 71 -17.06 7.54 -7.68
CA PRO A 71 -16.94 6.45 -6.73
C PRO A 71 -15.69 6.60 -5.86
N GLN A 72 -15.86 6.47 -4.55
CA GLN A 72 -14.75 6.42 -3.60
C GLN A 72 -14.55 4.99 -3.09
N LEU A 73 -13.30 4.64 -2.79
CA LEU A 73 -12.99 3.35 -2.16
C LEU A 73 -13.67 3.23 -0.78
N PRO A 74 -14.04 2.02 -0.35
CA PRO A 74 -14.53 1.81 1.01
C PRO A 74 -13.52 2.26 2.08
N VAL A 75 -14.01 2.76 3.23
CA VAL A 75 -13.17 3.34 4.29
C VAL A 75 -12.10 2.36 4.81
N HIS A 76 -12.42 1.07 4.93
CA HIS A 76 -11.44 0.06 5.34
C HIS A 76 -10.29 -0.10 4.33
N ILE A 77 -10.58 0.03 3.03
CA ILE A 77 -9.58 -0.01 1.97
C ILE A 77 -8.68 1.23 2.03
N GLN A 78 -9.27 2.41 2.18
CA GLN A 78 -8.52 3.67 2.36
C GLN A 78 -7.58 3.58 3.58
N LEU A 79 -8.07 3.07 4.71
CA LEU A 79 -7.28 2.88 5.91
C LEU A 79 -6.14 1.88 5.70
N ALA A 80 -6.38 0.77 5.00
CA ALA A 80 -5.34 -0.22 4.73
C ALA A 80 -4.22 0.33 3.84
N ILE A 81 -4.56 1.13 2.82
CA ILE A 81 -3.56 1.83 1.98
C ILE A 81 -2.71 2.76 2.84
N PHE A 82 -3.37 3.59 3.66
CA PHE A 82 -2.69 4.52 4.56
C PHE A 82 -1.75 3.79 5.53
N LEU A 83 -2.21 2.71 6.17
CA LEU A 83 -1.39 1.96 7.12
C LEU A 83 -0.23 1.21 6.46
N ASN A 84 -0.45 0.66 5.26
CA ASN A 84 0.63 0.04 4.49
C ASN A 84 1.71 1.07 4.09
N ALA A 85 1.30 2.30 3.75
CA ALA A 85 2.21 3.40 3.47
C ALA A 85 2.94 3.90 4.73
N ALA A 86 2.21 4.12 5.82
CA ALA A 86 2.77 4.62 7.08
C ALA A 86 3.66 3.57 7.80
N GLY A 87 3.34 2.28 7.64
CA GLY A 87 4.06 1.16 8.27
C GLY A 87 5.31 0.72 7.53
N HIS A 88 5.45 1.07 6.25
CA HIS A 88 6.61 0.73 5.43
C HIS A 88 7.32 2.00 4.94
N TYR A 89 8.49 2.29 5.54
CA TYR A 89 9.52 3.25 5.11
C TYR A 89 9.16 4.75 5.15
N GLY A 90 9.96 5.53 5.91
CA GLY A 90 10.13 6.95 5.60
C GLY A 90 10.77 7.15 4.22
N ASN A 91 10.42 8.23 3.51
CA ASN A 91 10.91 8.72 2.19
C ASN A 91 11.04 7.75 1.01
N ALA A 92 11.03 6.42 1.18
CA ALA A 92 11.31 5.43 0.13
C ALA A 92 10.07 4.68 -0.36
N ALA A 93 8.93 4.77 0.35
CA ALA A 93 7.65 4.29 -0.17
C ALA A 93 7.04 5.37 -1.08
N THR A 94 6.98 5.09 -2.38
CA THR A 94 6.35 6.02 -3.33
C THR A 94 4.85 5.77 -3.41
N SER A 95 4.08 6.80 -3.80
CA SER A 95 2.64 6.64 -4.10
C SER A 95 2.40 5.60 -5.20
N GLN A 96 3.36 5.42 -6.11
CA GLN A 96 3.35 4.37 -7.13
C GLN A 96 3.38 2.97 -6.52
N ASP A 97 4.23 2.72 -5.51
CA ASP A 97 4.35 1.40 -4.89
C ASP A 97 3.08 1.03 -4.11
N MET A 98 2.43 2.03 -3.51
CA MET A 98 1.14 1.87 -2.84
C MET A 98 0.02 1.60 -3.85
N ALA A 99 0.02 2.33 -4.96
CA ALA A 99 -0.96 2.17 -6.05
C ALA A 99 -0.88 0.75 -6.65
N GLU A 100 0.34 0.24 -6.89
CA GLU A 100 0.58 -1.12 -7.36
C GLU A 100 0.16 -2.18 -6.34
N TRP A 101 0.49 -1.98 -5.06
CA TRP A 101 0.06 -2.89 -4.01
C TRP A 101 -1.46 -2.96 -3.89
N ALA A 102 -2.12 -1.81 -3.96
CA ALA A 102 -3.56 -1.69 -3.83
C ALA A 102 -4.34 -2.01 -5.11
N GLY A 103 -3.69 -1.98 -6.27
CA GLY A 103 -4.36 -2.09 -7.57
C GLY A 103 -5.20 -0.87 -7.93
N VAL A 104 -4.76 0.31 -7.49
CA VAL A 104 -5.46 1.58 -7.73
C VAL A 104 -4.57 2.52 -8.55
N SER A 105 -5.13 3.63 -9.04
CA SER A 105 -4.32 4.64 -9.72
C SER A 105 -3.48 5.42 -8.71
N VAL A 106 -2.33 5.98 -9.14
CA VAL A 106 -1.49 6.82 -8.27
C VAL A 106 -2.26 8.01 -7.71
N GLY A 107 -3.15 8.62 -8.50
CA GLY A 107 -3.98 9.73 -8.03
C GLY A 107 -5.06 9.34 -7.02
N THR A 108 -5.24 8.05 -6.77
CA THR A 108 -6.13 7.52 -5.72
C THR A 108 -5.42 7.34 -4.39
N VAL A 109 -4.07 7.25 -4.40
CA VAL A 109 -3.22 7.14 -3.21
C VAL A 109 -2.90 8.53 -2.68
#